data_AF-A0A1G1P129-F1
#
_entry.id   AF-A0A1G1P129-F1
#
_cell.length_a   1.000
_cell.length_b   1.000
_cell.length_c   1.000
_cell.angle_alpha   90.00
_cell.angle_beta   90.00
_cell.angle_gamma   90.00
#
_symmetry.space_group_name_H-M   'P 1'
#
loop_
_entity.id
_entity.type
_entity.pdbx_description
1 polymer ?
#
loop_
_entity_poly.entity_id
_entity_poly.type
_entity_poly.pdbx_seq_one_letter_code
_entity_poly.pdbx_strand_id
1 'polypeptide(L)'
;MRSYLEQLTSHIDGLSTAGSQVEIVPGLCPLLYYSLVPYIVSIADGAQFGWMRYTADTQFRRKILKCDFSRKDVNRLYPNEIIVRCPNHASKVVCGVGPYGDGVIKVRILDAESSCPKSHKPGEEFLLLGDQAHRARNFNRSFPRLVCDAFGLKESRGDNSKIGVSIEDIIFPCRYSRAGQKYTWPFSPDGFCLHLFQAIYPEVLSCMYGGRVPERFEVPCHCQSTPLGVSIKKVSKRRPVFSPVLDIAEGVFERFFYPFDRIDYDIKVKIDGKIPGGCAIASGREYAVNMGDQRFICPSALHFLYPYLLLAERDTYIEWSGDSTPGHTIPCPDCVGTLYAICPRSEYPTGSRLCGSW
;
A
#
# COMPACT_ATOMS: atom_id res chain seq x y z
N MET A 1 11.00 0.34 -26.71
CA MET A 1 10.94 1.11 -25.45
C MET A 1 11.30 0.18 -24.31
N ARG A 2 12.13 0.62 -23.35
CA ARG A 2 12.32 -0.14 -22.10
C ARG A 2 11.01 -0.13 -21.32
N SER A 3 10.65 -1.23 -20.67
CA SER A 3 9.46 -1.25 -19.80
C SER A 3 9.65 -0.26 -18.65
N TYR A 4 8.55 0.28 -18.09
CA TYR A 4 8.60 1.18 -16.91
C TYR A 4 9.50 0.62 -15.80
N LEU A 5 9.37 -0.67 -15.54
CA LEU A 5 10.12 -1.31 -14.48
C LEU A 5 11.60 -1.44 -14.78
N GLU A 6 12.00 -1.62 -16.05
CA GLU A 6 13.41 -1.56 -16.45
C GLU A 6 14.00 -0.17 -16.27
N GLN A 7 13.27 0.88 -16.64
CA GLN A 7 13.73 2.26 -16.52
C GLN A 7 13.90 2.66 -15.06
N LEU A 8 12.88 2.39 -14.22
CA LEU A 8 12.95 2.66 -12.78
C LEU A 8 14.07 1.86 -12.10
N THR A 9 14.20 0.57 -12.45
CA THR A 9 15.26 -0.30 -11.91
C THR A 9 16.64 0.21 -12.30
N SER A 10 16.86 0.51 -13.58
CA SER A 10 18.14 1.03 -14.07
C SER A 10 18.51 2.37 -13.43
N HIS A 11 17.53 3.25 -13.19
CA HIS A 11 17.76 4.53 -12.54
C HIS A 11 18.20 4.35 -11.08
N ILE A 12 17.49 3.53 -10.31
CA ILE A 12 17.78 3.27 -8.90
C ILE A 12 19.10 2.51 -8.72
N ASP A 13 19.36 1.50 -9.56
CA ASP A 13 20.64 0.78 -9.54
C ASP A 13 21.80 1.76 -9.80
N GLY A 14 21.65 2.68 -10.76
CA GLY A 14 22.62 3.75 -11.02
C GLY A 14 22.86 4.66 -9.82
N LEU A 15 21.79 5.10 -9.14
CA LEU A 15 21.89 5.91 -7.92
C LEU A 15 22.57 5.16 -6.77
N SER A 16 22.32 3.87 -6.61
CA SER A 16 22.96 3.05 -5.57
C SER A 16 24.48 2.94 -5.80
N THR A 17 24.91 2.78 -7.06
CA THR A 17 26.35 2.77 -7.40
C THR A 17 27.05 4.12 -7.23
N ALA A 18 26.29 5.23 -7.24
CA ALA A 18 26.80 6.58 -7.12
C ALA A 18 26.94 7.07 -5.66
N GLY A 19 26.73 6.20 -4.65
CA GLY A 19 26.82 6.57 -3.23
C GLY A 19 25.65 7.40 -2.72
N SER A 20 24.48 7.32 -3.37
CA SER A 20 23.25 7.99 -2.91
C SER A 20 22.66 7.34 -1.66
N GLN A 21 21.82 8.07 -0.92
CA GLN A 21 21.06 7.57 0.25
C GLN A 21 19.91 6.59 -0.11
N VAL A 22 19.78 6.21 -1.38
CA VAL A 22 18.71 5.32 -1.84
C VAL A 22 19.19 3.88 -1.72
N GLU A 23 18.84 3.25 -0.61
CA GLU A 23 19.21 1.88 -0.33
C GLU A 23 17.99 0.97 -0.37
N ILE A 24 18.03 -0.01 -1.27
CA ILE A 24 17.08 -1.11 -1.35
C ILE A 24 17.76 -2.40 -0.94
N VAL A 25 16.97 -3.41 -0.58
CA VAL A 25 17.49 -4.75 -0.36
C VAL A 25 18.18 -5.24 -1.65
N PRO A 26 19.49 -5.58 -1.60
CA PRO A 26 20.23 -5.93 -2.81
C PRO A 26 19.56 -7.05 -3.60
N GLY A 27 19.47 -6.88 -4.91
CA GLY A 27 18.85 -7.84 -5.82
C GLY A 27 17.32 -7.80 -5.87
N LEU A 28 16.64 -7.12 -4.93
CA LEU A 28 15.18 -6.99 -4.94
C LEU A 28 14.73 -5.90 -5.91
N CYS A 29 13.68 -6.19 -6.69
CA CYS A 29 13.08 -5.21 -7.60
C CYS A 29 12.51 -4.00 -6.84
N PRO A 30 12.80 -2.74 -7.25
CA PRO A 30 12.36 -1.55 -6.50
C PRO A 30 10.84 -1.39 -6.37
N LEU A 31 10.07 -1.75 -7.41
CA LEU A 31 8.61 -1.65 -7.38
C LEU A 31 7.99 -2.70 -6.44
N LEU A 32 8.58 -3.90 -6.43
CA LEU A 32 8.22 -4.92 -5.46
C LEU A 32 8.61 -4.49 -4.04
N TYR A 33 9.81 -3.94 -3.86
CA TYR A 33 10.28 -3.43 -2.58
C TYR A 33 9.35 -2.33 -2.04
N TYR A 34 8.96 -1.35 -2.86
CA TYR A 34 7.97 -0.32 -2.51
C TYR A 34 6.69 -0.93 -1.92
N SER A 35 6.16 -1.97 -2.54
CA SER A 35 4.94 -2.66 -2.08
C SER A 35 5.13 -3.42 -0.77
N LEU A 36 6.35 -3.86 -0.50
CA LEU A 36 6.71 -4.59 0.72
C LEU A 36 7.04 -3.67 1.89
N VAL A 37 7.48 -2.42 1.64
CA VAL A 37 7.92 -1.48 2.68
C VAL A 37 6.91 -1.34 3.83
N PRO A 38 5.60 -1.12 3.59
CA PRO A 38 4.65 -0.95 4.68
C PRO A 38 4.65 -2.13 5.66
N TYR A 39 4.76 -3.35 5.13
CA TYR A 39 4.78 -4.58 5.91
C TYR A 39 6.12 -4.79 6.62
N ILE A 40 7.24 -4.52 5.94
CA ILE A 40 8.58 -4.55 6.54
C ILE A 40 8.65 -3.62 7.75
N VAL A 41 8.20 -2.37 7.58
CA VAL A 41 8.18 -1.36 8.65
C VAL A 41 7.24 -1.78 9.77
N SER A 42 6.03 -2.24 9.44
CA SER A 42 5.07 -2.70 10.44
C SER A 42 5.63 -3.85 11.29
N ILE A 43 6.25 -4.86 10.66
CA ILE A 43 6.86 -5.99 11.37
C ILE A 43 8.02 -5.51 12.24
N ALA A 44 8.89 -4.64 11.72
CA ALA A 44 10.02 -4.09 12.48
C ALA A 44 9.57 -3.28 13.71
N ASP A 45 8.44 -2.60 13.61
CA ASP A 45 7.84 -1.85 14.71
C ASP A 45 7.13 -2.73 15.74
N GLY A 46 7.04 -4.05 15.49
CA GLY A 46 6.39 -5.02 16.35
C GLY A 46 4.89 -5.15 16.11
N ALA A 47 4.38 -4.71 14.95
CA ALA A 47 2.98 -4.87 14.62
C ALA A 47 2.59 -6.35 14.52
N GLN A 48 1.41 -6.67 15.03
CA GLN A 48 0.86 -8.02 15.01
C GLN A 48 -0.43 -8.03 14.21
N PHE A 49 -0.34 -8.56 12.99
CA PHE A 49 -1.48 -8.67 12.10
C PHE A 49 -2.49 -9.67 12.66
N GLY A 50 -3.78 -9.34 12.56
CA GLY A 50 -4.84 -10.06 13.27
C GLY A 50 -4.81 -11.57 13.04
N TRP A 51 -4.55 -12.03 11.82
CA TRP A 51 -4.45 -13.47 11.52
C TRP A 51 -3.24 -14.16 12.16
N MET A 52 -2.15 -13.44 12.39
CA MET A 52 -0.95 -13.97 13.05
C MET A 52 -1.19 -14.18 14.56
N ARG A 53 -2.03 -13.35 15.19
CA ARG A 53 -2.33 -13.40 16.64
C ARG A 53 -2.97 -14.71 17.10
N TYR A 54 -3.73 -15.38 16.22
CA TYR A 54 -4.45 -16.61 16.55
C TYR A 54 -3.64 -17.88 16.23
N THR A 55 -2.43 -17.73 15.74
CA THR A 55 -1.60 -18.88 15.39
C THR A 55 -0.79 -19.30 16.60
N ALA A 56 -1.23 -20.37 17.26
CA ALA A 56 -0.53 -20.95 18.40
C ALA A 56 0.83 -21.56 18.03
N ASP A 57 1.01 -21.91 16.76
CA ASP A 57 2.25 -22.46 16.21
C ASP A 57 2.96 -21.45 15.29
N THR A 58 3.85 -20.65 15.89
CA THR A 58 4.72 -19.72 15.16
C THR A 58 5.77 -20.43 14.28
N GLN A 59 5.84 -21.76 14.31
CA GLN A 59 6.69 -22.58 13.44
C GLN A 59 5.91 -23.18 12.26
N PHE A 60 4.57 -23.10 12.26
CA PHE A 60 3.76 -23.65 11.18
C PHE A 60 4.08 -22.95 9.84
N ARG A 61 4.65 -23.72 8.92
CA ARG A 61 4.96 -23.31 7.55
C ARG A 61 4.36 -24.34 6.60
N ARG A 62 3.18 -24.05 6.07
CA ARG A 62 2.63 -24.83 4.95
C ARG A 62 3.42 -24.50 3.69
N LYS A 63 3.65 -25.49 2.83
CA LYS A 63 4.18 -25.26 1.47
C LYS A 63 3.15 -24.48 0.65
N ILE A 64 3.58 -23.37 0.04
CA ILE A 64 2.71 -22.56 -0.82
C ILE A 64 2.44 -23.28 -2.13
N LEU A 65 1.16 -23.43 -2.47
CA LEU A 65 0.70 -23.94 -3.74
C LEU A 65 0.19 -22.80 -4.62
N LYS A 66 0.34 -22.92 -5.94
CA LYS A 66 -0.15 -21.90 -6.90
C LYS A 66 -1.65 -21.62 -6.74
N CYS A 67 -2.44 -22.64 -6.41
CA CYS A 67 -3.88 -22.48 -6.15
C CYS A 67 -4.20 -21.72 -4.86
N ASP A 68 -3.25 -21.57 -3.93
CA ASP A 68 -3.51 -20.81 -2.71
C ASP A 68 -3.60 -19.30 -3.00
N PHE A 69 -2.97 -18.80 -4.08
CA PHE A 69 -3.04 -17.37 -4.47
C PHE A 69 -4.42 -16.93 -4.98
N SER A 70 -5.29 -17.87 -5.32
CA SER A 70 -6.70 -17.61 -5.63
C SER A 70 -7.60 -17.80 -4.40
N ARG A 71 -7.05 -17.96 -3.19
CA ARG A 71 -7.87 -18.10 -1.97
C ARG A 71 -8.03 -16.77 -1.26
N LYS A 72 -9.27 -16.51 -0.80
CA LYS A 72 -9.63 -15.34 0.02
C LYS A 72 -8.82 -15.23 1.32
N ASP A 73 -8.31 -16.35 1.84
CA ASP A 73 -7.65 -16.46 3.13
C ASP A 73 -6.15 -16.79 3.01
N VAL A 74 -5.51 -16.48 1.88
CA VAL A 74 -4.12 -16.89 1.62
C VAL A 74 -3.16 -16.52 2.75
N ASN A 75 -3.27 -15.31 3.32
CA ASN A 75 -2.44 -14.87 4.46
C ASN A 75 -2.63 -15.72 5.74
N ARG A 76 -3.77 -16.40 5.92
CA ARG A 76 -3.99 -17.30 7.06
C ARG A 76 -3.33 -18.65 6.90
N LEU A 77 -3.13 -19.08 5.66
CA LEU A 77 -2.43 -20.33 5.36
C LEU A 77 -0.94 -20.20 5.70
N TYR A 78 -0.47 -18.96 5.77
CA TYR A 78 0.92 -18.58 6.03
C TYR A 78 0.97 -17.61 7.22
N PRO A 79 0.65 -18.08 8.44
CA PRO A 79 0.50 -17.20 9.60
C PRO A 79 1.78 -16.47 10.05
N ASN A 80 2.94 -16.82 9.48
CA ASN A 80 4.21 -16.17 9.73
C ASN A 80 4.66 -15.28 8.56
N GLU A 81 3.87 -15.18 7.49
CA GLU A 81 4.21 -14.45 6.27
C GLU A 81 3.01 -13.69 5.73
N ILE A 82 3.25 -12.48 5.28
CA ILE A 82 2.28 -11.65 4.60
C ILE A 82 2.53 -11.79 3.11
N ILE A 83 1.54 -12.27 2.39
CA ILE A 83 1.58 -12.50 0.96
C ILE A 83 1.21 -11.21 0.24
N VAL A 84 2.18 -10.65 -0.49
CA VAL A 84 2.09 -9.38 -1.20
C VAL A 84 2.37 -9.60 -2.69
N ARG A 85 1.56 -9.00 -3.57
CA ARG A 85 1.78 -9.03 -5.02
C ARG A 85 2.66 -7.89 -5.48
N CYS A 86 3.43 -8.11 -6.54
CA CYS A 86 4.04 -7.02 -7.30
C CYS A 86 2.94 -6.20 -8.00
N PRO A 87 3.05 -4.86 -8.02
CA PRO A 87 2.12 -4.01 -8.75
C PRO A 87 2.07 -4.30 -10.24
N ASN A 88 3.20 -4.75 -10.80
CA ASN A 88 3.24 -5.13 -12.20
C ASN A 88 2.43 -6.41 -12.44
N HIS A 89 1.22 -6.23 -13.00
CA HIS A 89 0.34 -7.32 -13.41
C HIS A 89 1.01 -8.27 -14.42
N ALA A 90 1.91 -7.76 -15.26
CA ALA A 90 2.61 -8.59 -16.25
C ALA A 90 3.61 -9.53 -15.57
N SER A 91 4.36 -9.08 -14.55
CA SER A 91 5.40 -9.87 -13.88
C SER A 91 4.87 -10.97 -12.96
N LYS A 92 3.59 -10.89 -12.53
CA LYS A 92 2.92 -11.80 -11.56
C LYS A 92 3.83 -12.31 -10.44
N VAL A 93 4.67 -11.43 -9.87
CA VAL A 93 5.54 -11.82 -8.76
C VAL A 93 4.74 -11.75 -7.46
N VAL A 94 4.78 -12.82 -6.68
CA VAL A 94 4.14 -12.91 -5.36
C VAL A 94 5.21 -13.19 -4.31
N CYS A 95 5.18 -12.44 -3.22
CA CYS A 95 6.21 -12.49 -2.18
C CYS A 95 5.59 -12.70 -0.81
N GLY A 96 6.28 -13.46 0.04
CA GLY A 96 5.98 -13.57 1.47
C GLY A 96 6.94 -12.69 2.26
N VAL A 97 6.44 -11.85 3.16
CA VAL A 97 7.24 -11.07 4.11
C VAL A 97 6.85 -11.38 5.54
N GLY A 98 7.82 -11.69 6.39
CA GLY A 98 7.52 -12.15 7.74
C GLY A 98 8.71 -12.04 8.71
N PRO A 99 8.47 -12.23 10.02
CA PRO A 99 9.53 -12.48 10.99
C PRO A 99 9.97 -13.95 10.91
N TYR A 100 11.24 -14.21 10.62
CA TYR A 100 11.78 -15.58 10.45
C TYR A 100 12.80 -15.90 11.55
N GLY A 101 12.35 -15.86 12.82
CA GLY A 101 13.22 -16.15 13.97
C GLY A 101 14.31 -15.09 14.18
N ASP A 102 14.92 -15.09 15.37
CA ASP A 102 16.12 -14.30 15.71
C ASP A 102 16.07 -12.79 15.37
N GLY A 103 14.86 -12.20 15.35
CA GLY A 103 14.66 -10.79 15.02
C GLY A 103 14.88 -10.42 13.55
N VAL A 104 15.02 -11.42 12.66
CA VAL A 104 15.27 -11.21 11.23
C VAL A 104 13.95 -11.16 10.47
N ILE A 105 13.79 -10.11 9.66
CA ILE A 105 12.69 -10.03 8.69
C ILE A 105 13.21 -10.63 7.39
N LYS A 106 12.40 -11.43 6.70
CA LYS A 106 12.78 -12.01 5.42
C LYS A 106 11.67 -11.85 4.40
N VAL A 107 12.10 -11.61 3.17
CA VAL A 107 11.25 -11.59 1.97
C VAL A 107 11.60 -12.82 1.15
N ARG A 108 10.58 -13.55 0.71
CA ARG A 108 10.74 -14.73 -0.15
C ARG A 108 9.88 -14.60 -1.38
N ILE A 109 10.44 -14.85 -2.55
CA ILE A 109 9.69 -14.97 -3.79
C ILE A 109 8.97 -16.32 -3.78
N LEU A 110 7.63 -16.28 -3.81
CA LEU A 110 6.79 -17.46 -3.71
C LEU A 110 6.37 -17.96 -5.08
N ASP A 111 6.09 -17.02 -5.99
CA ASP A 111 5.76 -17.27 -7.39
C ASP A 111 6.28 -16.10 -8.23
N ALA A 112 6.68 -16.38 -9.46
CA ALA A 112 7.14 -15.37 -10.40
C ALA A 112 6.99 -15.88 -11.83
N GLU A 113 6.46 -15.04 -12.71
CA GLU A 113 6.45 -15.28 -14.16
C GLU A 113 7.59 -14.51 -14.84
N SER A 114 7.98 -14.94 -16.04
CA SER A 114 9.24 -14.58 -16.73
C SER A 114 9.38 -13.12 -17.19
N SER A 115 8.44 -12.25 -16.85
CA SER A 115 8.32 -10.86 -17.30
C SER A 115 8.75 -9.85 -16.21
N CYS A 116 9.34 -10.30 -15.11
CA CYS A 116 10.02 -9.41 -14.17
C CYS A 116 11.39 -8.96 -14.74
N PRO A 117 11.72 -7.66 -14.82
CA PRO A 117 13.03 -7.19 -15.28
C PRO A 117 14.20 -7.63 -14.41
N LYS A 118 13.99 -7.83 -13.10
CA LYS A 118 14.98 -8.46 -12.22
C LYS A 118 14.98 -10.00 -12.32
N SER A 119 14.11 -10.57 -13.16
CA SER A 119 14.00 -12.01 -13.40
C SER A 119 13.87 -12.84 -12.13
N HIS A 120 13.08 -12.34 -11.17
CA HIS A 120 12.88 -13.02 -9.89
C HIS A 120 12.43 -14.46 -10.07
N LYS A 121 12.94 -15.35 -9.22
CA LYS A 121 12.67 -16.79 -9.27
C LYS A 121 12.00 -17.27 -7.99
N PRO A 122 11.02 -18.19 -8.07
CA PRO A 122 10.47 -18.83 -6.87
C PRO A 122 11.58 -19.45 -6.02
N GLY A 123 11.53 -19.21 -4.71
CA GLY A 123 12.54 -19.67 -3.77
C GLY A 123 13.70 -18.70 -3.54
N GLU A 124 13.79 -17.57 -4.26
CA GLU A 124 14.72 -16.50 -3.90
C GLU A 124 14.35 -15.90 -2.54
N GLU A 125 15.38 -15.61 -1.74
CA GLU A 125 15.23 -15.17 -0.37
C GLU A 125 16.12 -13.96 -0.10
N PHE A 126 15.55 -12.96 0.55
CA PHE A 126 16.22 -11.72 0.91
C PHE A 126 16.08 -11.50 2.40
N LEU A 127 17.21 -11.41 3.10
CA LEU A 127 17.25 -11.16 4.54
C LEU A 127 17.36 -9.67 4.80
N LEU A 128 16.48 -9.16 5.67
CA LEU A 128 16.53 -7.80 6.16
C LEU A 128 17.15 -7.82 7.55
N LEU A 129 18.40 -7.36 7.62
CA LEU A 129 19.22 -7.33 8.83
C LEU A 129 19.43 -5.88 9.29
N GLY A 130 19.42 -5.61 10.60
CA GLY A 130 19.83 -4.32 11.15
C GLY A 130 18.88 -3.14 10.86
N ASP A 131 19.41 -2.04 10.34
CA ASP A 131 18.74 -0.75 10.09
C ASP A 131 17.84 -0.73 8.84
N GLN A 132 17.58 -1.88 8.22
CA GLN A 132 16.80 -2.00 6.98
C GLN A 132 15.38 -1.45 7.10
N ALA A 133 14.77 -1.47 8.28
CA ALA A 133 13.47 -0.82 8.50
C ALA A 133 13.54 0.72 8.40
N HIS A 134 14.65 1.33 8.82
CA HIS A 134 14.89 2.75 8.63
C HIS A 134 15.17 3.06 7.15
N ARG A 135 15.97 2.22 6.48
CA ARG A 135 16.22 2.33 5.03
C ARG A 135 14.93 2.19 4.21
N ALA A 136 14.06 1.25 4.57
CA ALA A 136 12.75 1.06 3.96
C ALA A 136 11.88 2.33 4.06
N ARG A 137 11.83 2.98 5.23
CA ARG A 137 11.13 4.27 5.40
C ARG A 137 11.70 5.35 4.48
N ASN A 138 13.02 5.48 4.44
CA ASN A 138 13.67 6.47 3.59
C ASN A 138 13.42 6.21 2.11
N PHE A 139 13.49 4.95 1.68
CA PHE A 139 13.13 4.54 0.32
C PHE A 139 11.69 4.94 -0.01
N ASN A 140 10.72 4.61 0.84
CA ASN A 140 9.31 4.96 0.62
C ASN A 140 9.07 6.47 0.49
N ARG A 141 9.72 7.26 1.34
CA ARG A 141 9.62 8.73 1.33
C ARG A 141 10.24 9.34 0.07
N SER A 142 11.32 8.74 -0.43
CA SER A 142 12.02 9.18 -1.65
C SER A 142 11.36 8.66 -2.93
N PHE A 143 10.61 7.56 -2.86
CA PHE A 143 10.05 6.85 -4.01
C PHE A 143 9.31 7.73 -5.03
N PRO A 144 8.43 8.68 -4.64
CA PRO A 144 7.77 9.53 -5.63
C PRO A 144 8.76 10.33 -6.49
N ARG A 145 9.85 10.81 -5.90
CA ARG A 145 10.87 11.59 -6.61
C ARG A 145 11.69 10.69 -7.52
N LEU A 146 12.02 9.47 -7.07
CA LEU A 146 12.70 8.47 -7.89
C LEU A 146 11.90 8.14 -9.16
N VAL A 147 10.57 8.06 -9.05
CA VAL A 147 9.70 7.89 -10.23
C VAL A 147 9.76 9.15 -11.11
N CYS A 148 9.61 10.35 -10.55
CA CYS A 148 9.70 11.57 -11.36
C CYS A 148 11.04 11.70 -12.10
N ASP A 149 12.15 11.49 -11.40
CA ASP A 149 13.51 11.59 -11.95
C ASP A 149 13.76 10.50 -13.02
N ALA A 150 13.35 9.26 -12.77
CA ALA A 150 13.52 8.16 -13.71
C ALA A 150 12.82 8.41 -15.06
N PHE A 151 11.67 9.09 -15.05
CA PHE A 151 10.83 9.33 -16.23
C PHE A 151 10.88 10.77 -16.74
N GLY A 152 11.78 11.61 -16.22
CA GLY A 152 11.91 13.01 -16.64
C GLY A 152 10.66 13.85 -16.39
N LEU A 153 9.87 13.49 -15.36
CA LEU A 153 8.62 14.15 -15.02
C LEU A 153 8.92 15.38 -14.14
N LYS A 154 8.54 16.58 -14.58
CA LYS A 154 8.68 17.82 -13.78
C LYS A 154 7.80 17.78 -12.53
N GLU A 155 8.29 17.72 -11.30
CA GLU A 155 7.45 17.65 -10.07
C GLU A 155 6.18 18.52 -10.15
N SER A 156 4.99 17.91 -10.06
CA SER A 156 3.70 18.59 -10.13
C SER A 156 3.12 18.71 -8.73
N ARG A 157 2.26 19.71 -8.53
CA ARG A 157 1.50 19.87 -7.28
C ARG A 157 0.33 18.88 -7.16
N GLY A 158 0.25 17.86 -8.02
CA GLY A 158 -0.77 16.82 -7.98
C GLY A 158 -2.14 17.31 -8.43
N ASP A 159 -2.29 17.82 -9.67
CA ASP A 159 -3.63 18.00 -10.26
C ASP A 159 -4.10 16.68 -10.89
N ASN A 160 -4.46 15.74 -10.01
CA ASN A 160 -5.01 14.45 -10.40
C ASN A 160 -6.49 14.52 -10.76
N SER A 161 -7.06 15.73 -10.92
CA SER A 161 -8.48 15.90 -11.22
C SER A 161 -8.87 15.21 -12.54
N LYS A 162 -7.93 14.95 -13.44
CA LYS A 162 -8.13 14.29 -14.75
C LYS A 162 -8.01 12.75 -14.72
N ILE A 163 -7.82 12.14 -13.55
CA ILE A 163 -7.64 10.70 -13.41
C ILE A 163 -8.77 10.14 -12.56
N GLY A 164 -9.30 8.98 -12.94
CA GLY A 164 -10.19 8.20 -12.09
C GLY A 164 -9.70 6.76 -11.93
N VAL A 165 -10.16 6.12 -10.86
CA VAL A 165 -9.91 4.70 -10.58
C VAL A 165 -11.24 3.97 -10.53
N SER A 166 -11.37 2.87 -11.26
CA SER A 166 -12.53 1.98 -11.20
C SER A 166 -12.15 0.64 -10.61
N ILE A 167 -13.11 -0.03 -9.99
CA ILE A 167 -13.03 -1.46 -9.67
C ILE A 167 -13.66 -2.22 -10.83
N GLU A 168 -12.81 -2.88 -11.62
CA GLU A 168 -13.23 -3.66 -12.79
C GLU A 168 -13.79 -5.01 -12.39
N ASP A 169 -13.14 -5.67 -11.42
CA ASP A 169 -13.56 -6.97 -10.95
C ASP A 169 -13.26 -7.16 -9.46
N ILE A 170 -14.08 -8.01 -8.84
CA ILE A 170 -13.91 -8.45 -7.47
C ILE A 170 -13.96 -9.97 -7.49
N ILE A 171 -12.78 -10.59 -7.55
CA ILE A 171 -12.64 -12.04 -7.42
C ILE A 171 -13.07 -12.47 -6.00
N PHE A 172 -12.74 -11.66 -4.98
CA PHE A 172 -13.28 -11.86 -3.62
C PHE A 172 -13.71 -10.56 -2.94
N PRO A 173 -14.90 -10.54 -2.32
CA PRO A 173 -15.41 -9.34 -1.65
C PRO A 173 -14.59 -9.01 -0.40
N CYS A 174 -14.15 -7.75 -0.33
CA CYS A 174 -13.55 -7.15 0.85
C CYS A 174 -14.43 -5.97 1.32
N ARG A 175 -14.30 -5.55 2.59
CA ARG A 175 -15.12 -4.48 3.16
C ARG A 175 -14.98 -3.12 2.46
N TYR A 176 -13.87 -2.90 1.76
CA TYR A 176 -13.53 -1.62 1.13
C TYR A 176 -13.94 -1.54 -0.34
N SER A 177 -14.33 -2.66 -0.96
CA SER A 177 -14.55 -2.75 -2.41
C SER A 177 -15.99 -3.17 -2.72
N ARG A 178 -16.61 -2.47 -3.67
CA ARG A 178 -17.87 -2.85 -4.31
C ARG A 178 -17.67 -2.90 -5.82
N ALA A 179 -18.27 -3.89 -6.48
CA ALA A 179 -18.11 -4.07 -7.91
C ALA A 179 -18.64 -2.83 -8.66
N GLY A 180 -17.93 -2.37 -9.69
CA GLY A 180 -18.28 -1.18 -10.46
C GLY A 180 -18.10 0.15 -9.72
N GLN A 181 -17.55 0.14 -8.50
CA GLN A 181 -17.25 1.35 -7.75
C GLN A 181 -16.19 2.17 -8.47
N LYS A 182 -16.40 3.49 -8.49
CA LYS A 182 -15.51 4.44 -9.15
C LYS A 182 -15.09 5.52 -8.16
N TYR A 183 -13.83 5.91 -8.27
CA TYR A 183 -13.20 6.92 -7.45
C TYR A 183 -12.69 8.03 -8.35
N THR A 184 -12.93 9.26 -7.94
CA THR A 184 -12.38 10.47 -8.57
C THR A 184 -11.59 11.24 -7.53
N TRP A 185 -10.74 12.15 -7.99
CA TRP A 185 -10.01 13.03 -7.09
C TRP A 185 -10.93 13.80 -6.11
N PRO A 186 -10.56 13.94 -4.82
CA PRO A 186 -9.38 13.37 -4.17
C PRO A 186 -9.54 11.87 -3.82
N PHE A 187 -8.47 11.08 -4.05
CA PHE A 187 -8.44 9.65 -3.69
C PHE A 187 -8.19 9.42 -2.18
N SER A 188 -7.69 10.45 -1.49
CA SER A 188 -7.47 10.51 -0.04
C SER A 188 -8.63 11.25 0.65
N PRO A 189 -8.77 11.12 1.99
CA PRO A 189 -9.76 11.90 2.75
C PRO A 189 -9.71 13.39 2.45
N ASP A 190 -10.86 14.08 2.49
CA ASP A 190 -10.99 15.48 2.07
C ASP A 190 -9.93 16.40 2.69
N GLY A 191 -9.14 17.04 1.83
CA GLY A 191 -8.06 17.96 2.23
C GLY A 191 -6.79 17.29 2.72
N PHE A 192 -6.62 15.97 2.51
CA PHE A 192 -5.39 15.26 2.84
C PHE A 192 -4.51 15.09 1.60
N CYS A 193 -3.25 15.51 1.67
CA CYS A 193 -2.32 15.40 0.54
C CYS A 193 -2.01 13.93 0.23
N LEU A 194 -2.14 13.55 -1.05
CA LEU A 194 -1.80 12.20 -1.51
C LEU A 194 -0.32 11.89 -1.29
N HIS A 195 0.60 12.76 -1.68
CA HIS A 195 2.05 12.53 -1.51
C HIS A 195 2.43 12.31 -0.05
N LEU A 196 1.85 13.10 0.86
CA LEU A 196 2.06 12.94 2.29
C LEU A 196 1.51 11.61 2.80
N PHE A 197 0.31 11.22 2.36
CA PHE A 197 -0.27 9.91 2.69
C PHE A 197 0.69 8.77 2.34
N GLN A 198 1.30 8.80 1.17
CA GLN A 198 2.26 7.78 0.76
C GLN A 198 3.49 7.73 1.64
N ALA A 199 4.03 8.90 1.98
CA ALA A 199 5.22 9.01 2.80
C ALA A 199 5.04 8.45 4.22
N ILE A 200 3.82 8.49 4.75
CA ILE A 200 3.47 8.03 6.11
C ILE A 200 2.70 6.71 6.16
N TYR A 201 2.36 6.13 5.02
CA TYR A 201 1.54 4.92 4.97
C TYR A 201 2.16 3.75 5.75
N PRO A 202 3.50 3.51 5.74
CA PRO A 202 4.12 2.49 6.58
C PRO A 202 3.82 2.68 8.07
N GLU A 203 3.89 3.91 8.58
CA GLU A 203 3.56 4.24 9.97
C GLU A 203 2.05 4.12 10.26
N VAL A 204 1.19 4.46 9.29
CA VAL A 204 -0.27 4.23 9.39
C VAL A 204 -0.58 2.74 9.52
N LEU A 205 0.03 1.90 8.69
CA LEU A 205 -0.15 0.44 8.73
C LEU A 205 0.38 -0.15 10.04
N SER A 206 1.56 0.30 10.47
CA SER A 206 2.15 -0.07 11.76
C SER A 206 1.19 0.26 12.92
N CYS A 207 0.65 1.48 12.97
CA CYS A 207 -0.32 1.90 13.98
C CYS A 207 -1.60 1.05 13.97
N MET A 208 -2.11 0.71 12.77
CA MET A 208 -3.32 -0.12 12.59
C MET A 208 -3.18 -1.46 13.31
N TYR A 209 -2.03 -2.12 13.11
CA TYR A 209 -1.73 -3.45 13.63
C TYR A 209 -0.96 -3.45 14.97
N GLY A 210 -0.87 -2.29 15.63
CA GLY A 210 -0.33 -2.17 16.99
C GLY A 210 1.20 -2.13 17.08
N GLY A 211 1.88 -1.78 15.99
CA GLY A 211 3.31 -1.48 16.00
C GLY A 211 3.63 -0.17 16.72
N ARG A 212 4.91 -0.01 17.08
CA ARG A 212 5.46 1.19 17.72
C ARG A 212 5.64 2.30 16.69
N VAL A 213 4.78 3.31 16.77
CA VAL A 213 4.88 4.54 15.96
C VAL A 213 5.29 5.69 16.86
N PRO A 214 6.27 6.53 16.47
CA PRO A 214 6.62 7.73 17.23
C PRO A 214 5.42 8.65 17.41
N GLU A 215 5.30 9.26 18.59
CA GLU A 215 4.22 10.22 18.89
C GLU A 215 4.23 11.39 17.89
N ARG A 216 5.43 11.85 17.54
CA ARG A 216 5.65 12.86 16.51
C ARG A 216 6.93 12.55 15.73
N PHE A 217 6.88 12.77 14.43
CA PHE A 217 8.04 12.63 13.54
C PHE A 217 7.96 13.61 12.37
N GLU A 218 9.10 13.84 11.73
CA GLU A 218 9.18 14.70 10.56
C GLU A 218 9.19 13.89 9.27
N VAL A 219 8.46 14.38 8.28
CA VAL A 219 8.31 13.74 6.98
C VAL A 219 8.57 14.75 5.89
N PRO A 220 9.48 14.46 4.94
CA PRO A 220 9.61 15.28 3.75
C PRO A 220 8.31 15.16 2.95
N CYS A 221 7.64 16.29 2.67
CA CYS A 221 6.61 16.35 1.65
C CYS A 221 7.22 16.94 0.40
N HIS A 222 7.12 16.25 -0.73
CA HIS A 222 7.54 16.81 -2.04
C HIS A 222 6.84 18.11 -2.40
N CYS A 223 5.71 18.39 -1.75
CA CYS A 223 4.99 19.64 -1.86
C CYS A 223 5.67 20.84 -1.17
N GLN A 224 6.73 20.63 -0.37
CA GLN A 224 7.34 21.63 0.51
C GLN A 224 8.86 21.48 0.62
N SER A 225 9.55 22.61 0.84
CA SER A 225 10.99 22.62 1.13
C SER A 225 11.32 22.26 2.58
N THR A 226 10.38 22.40 3.50
CA THR A 226 10.55 22.05 4.91
C THR A 226 9.80 20.76 5.24
N PRO A 227 10.38 19.84 6.04
CA PRO A 227 9.66 18.70 6.57
C PRO A 227 8.40 19.11 7.35
N LEU A 228 7.36 18.28 7.26
CA LEU A 228 6.12 18.44 8.01
C LEU A 228 6.18 17.61 9.30
N GLY A 229 5.71 18.19 10.41
CA GLY A 229 5.48 17.45 11.64
C GLY A 229 4.23 16.59 11.50
N VAL A 230 4.34 15.30 11.76
CA VAL A 230 3.24 14.35 11.69
C VAL A 230 3.08 13.65 13.03
N SER A 231 1.84 13.50 13.49
CA SER A 231 1.49 12.61 14.59
C SER A 231 0.39 11.65 14.15
N ILE A 232 0.49 10.40 14.56
CA ILE A 232 -0.45 9.33 14.20
C ILE A 232 -0.94 8.70 15.51
N LYS A 233 -2.26 8.59 15.67
CA LYS A 233 -2.87 7.98 16.84
C LYS A 233 -4.01 7.04 16.47
N LYS A 234 -4.13 5.96 17.22
CA LYS A 234 -5.28 5.06 17.20
C LYS A 234 -6.31 5.54 18.22
N VAL A 235 -7.51 5.86 17.77
CA VAL A 235 -8.60 6.40 18.59
C VAL A 235 -9.75 5.40 18.59
N SER A 236 -10.01 4.78 19.74
CA SER A 236 -11.14 3.85 19.88
C SER A 236 -12.49 4.57 19.72
N LYS A 237 -13.40 3.96 18.98
CA LYS A 237 -14.79 4.40 18.87
C LYS A 237 -15.57 3.93 20.10
N ARG A 238 -16.56 4.71 20.51
CA ARG A 238 -17.45 4.38 21.61
C ARG A 238 -18.21 3.10 21.26
N ARG A 239 -18.07 2.06 22.08
CA ARG A 239 -18.71 0.76 21.83
C ARG A 239 -20.22 0.84 22.08
N PRO A 240 -21.07 0.18 21.26
CA PRO A 240 -22.49 0.00 21.58
C PRO A 240 -22.66 -0.79 22.89
N VAL A 241 -23.75 -0.54 23.60
CA VAL A 241 -24.06 -1.13 24.92
C VAL A 241 -24.11 -2.68 24.89
N PHE A 242 -24.34 -3.29 23.72
CA PHE A 242 -24.37 -4.75 23.51
C PHE A 242 -22.99 -5.38 23.16
N SER A 243 -21.89 -4.63 23.33
CA SER A 243 -20.50 -5.09 23.06
C SER A 243 -20.16 -6.49 23.60
N PRO A 244 -20.50 -6.88 24.83
CA PRO A 244 -20.02 -8.16 25.39
C PRO A 244 -20.56 -9.38 24.66
N VAL A 245 -21.79 -9.31 24.14
CA VAL A 245 -22.40 -10.40 23.36
C VAL A 245 -21.76 -10.47 21.96
N LEU A 246 -21.46 -9.32 21.37
CA LEU A 246 -20.71 -9.24 20.12
C LEU A 246 -19.26 -9.72 20.30
N ASP A 247 -18.62 -9.47 21.46
CA ASP A 247 -17.27 -9.96 21.80
C ASP A 247 -17.23 -11.50 21.86
N ILE A 248 -18.26 -12.13 22.43
CA ILE A 248 -18.38 -13.61 22.47
C ILE A 248 -18.71 -14.17 21.08
N ALA A 249 -19.68 -13.58 20.38
CA ALA A 249 -20.06 -13.99 19.04
C ALA A 249 -18.89 -13.84 18.06
N GLU A 250 -18.05 -12.81 18.23
CA GLU A 250 -16.81 -12.64 17.48
C GLU A 250 -15.71 -13.57 17.93
N GLY A 251 -15.52 -13.84 19.22
CA GLY A 251 -14.58 -14.89 19.64
C GLY A 251 -14.88 -16.25 18.99
N VAL A 252 -16.16 -16.51 18.69
CA VAL A 252 -16.61 -17.69 17.92
C VAL A 252 -16.46 -17.46 16.41
N PHE A 253 -16.88 -16.32 15.86
CA PHE A 253 -16.73 -16.01 14.44
C PHE A 253 -15.26 -15.89 14.02
N GLU A 254 -14.41 -15.14 14.70
CA GLU A 254 -12.97 -15.03 14.43
C GLU A 254 -12.27 -16.40 14.47
N ARG A 255 -12.73 -17.33 15.32
CA ARG A 255 -12.20 -18.68 15.45
C ARG A 255 -12.60 -19.63 14.30
N PHE A 256 -13.75 -19.41 13.65
CA PHE A 256 -14.27 -20.30 12.60
C PHE A 256 -14.45 -19.63 11.22
N PHE A 257 -14.57 -18.31 11.17
CA PHE A 257 -14.98 -17.46 10.05
C PHE A 257 -14.43 -16.02 10.19
N TYR A 258 -13.19 -15.78 9.73
CA TYR A 258 -12.58 -14.45 9.55
C TYR A 258 -12.34 -13.59 10.81
N PRO A 259 -11.07 -13.31 11.21
CA PRO A 259 -10.71 -12.14 12.03
C PRO A 259 -11.33 -10.88 11.45
N PHE A 260 -12.43 -10.48 12.07
CA PHE A 260 -13.13 -9.27 11.70
C PHE A 260 -12.29 -8.12 12.23
N ASP A 261 -11.61 -7.41 11.32
CA ASP A 261 -10.88 -6.21 11.71
C ASP A 261 -11.93 -5.14 12.09
N ARG A 262 -12.35 -5.18 13.35
CA ARG A 262 -13.39 -4.31 13.90
C ARG A 262 -12.99 -2.87 13.67
N ILE A 263 -13.91 -2.09 13.11
CA ILE A 263 -13.75 -0.62 13.05
C ILE A 263 -14.16 -0.01 14.38
N ASP A 264 -13.75 -0.61 15.50
CA ASP A 264 -13.89 -0.01 16.82
C ASP A 264 -12.77 1.01 17.08
N TYR A 265 -12.02 1.41 16.04
CA TYR A 265 -11.04 2.47 16.08
C TYR A 265 -10.92 3.23 14.76
N ASP A 266 -10.51 4.50 14.85
CA ASP A 266 -9.98 5.30 13.75
C ASP A 266 -8.47 5.47 13.92
N ILE A 267 -7.72 5.48 12.83
CA ILE A 267 -6.36 6.00 12.78
C ILE A 267 -6.48 7.47 12.38
N LYS A 268 -6.13 8.37 13.30
CA LYS A 268 -6.11 9.81 13.09
C LYS A 268 -4.69 10.26 12.83
N VAL A 269 -4.49 11.02 11.76
CA VAL A 269 -3.23 11.69 11.43
C VAL A 269 -3.43 13.18 11.62
N LYS A 270 -2.52 13.81 12.37
CA LYS A 270 -2.50 15.26 12.54
C LYS A 270 -1.20 15.81 11.96
N ILE A 271 -1.33 16.89 11.19
CA ILE A 271 -0.20 17.56 10.54
C ILE A 271 0.04 18.90 11.22
N ASP A 272 1.26 19.14 11.69
CA ASP A 272 1.69 20.38 12.31
C ASP A 272 2.79 21.03 11.44
N GLY A 273 2.66 22.33 11.16
CA GLY A 273 3.65 23.08 10.38
C GLY A 273 3.07 24.26 9.61
N LYS A 274 3.94 25.10 9.04
CA LYS A 274 3.54 26.21 8.16
C LYS A 274 3.25 25.64 6.77
N ILE A 275 2.01 25.77 6.31
CA ILE A 275 1.57 25.22 5.02
C ILE A 275 1.62 26.34 3.97
N PRO A 276 2.54 26.32 3.00
CA PRO A 276 2.55 27.30 1.92
C PRO A 276 1.37 27.07 0.97
N GLY A 277 0.98 28.11 0.23
CA GLY A 277 -0.12 28.06 -0.73
C GLY A 277 0.09 26.97 -1.80
N GLY A 278 -0.91 26.08 -1.94
CA GLY A 278 -0.96 25.05 -2.99
C GLY A 278 -1.21 23.62 -2.50
N CYS A 279 -1.08 23.35 -1.19
CA CYS A 279 -1.45 22.06 -0.61
C CYS A 279 -2.76 22.19 0.17
N ALA A 280 -3.72 21.29 -0.04
CA ALA A 280 -5.03 21.32 0.63
C ALA A 280 -4.98 20.94 2.13
N ILE A 281 -3.78 20.70 2.68
CA ILE A 281 -3.59 20.37 4.09
C ILE A 281 -3.90 21.59 4.95
N ALA A 282 -4.60 21.38 6.06
CA ALA A 282 -4.78 22.38 7.10
C ALA A 282 -3.94 22.02 8.33
N SER A 283 -3.16 22.98 8.83
CA SER A 283 -2.29 22.78 9.99
C SER A 283 -3.15 22.57 11.23
N GLY A 284 -2.80 21.59 12.05
CA GLY A 284 -3.55 21.19 13.23
C GLY A 284 -4.80 20.35 12.95
N ARG A 285 -5.20 20.15 11.70
CA ARG A 285 -6.36 19.32 11.34
C ARG A 285 -6.05 17.83 11.51
N GLU A 286 -7.02 17.10 12.03
CA GLU A 286 -6.97 15.63 12.11
C GLU A 286 -7.70 14.99 10.93
N TYR A 287 -7.07 13.97 10.35
CA TYR A 287 -7.58 13.21 9.21
C TYR A 287 -7.72 11.75 9.60
N ALA A 288 -8.89 11.17 9.33
CA ALA A 288 -9.12 9.74 9.56
C ALA A 288 -8.74 8.94 8.31
N VAL A 289 -7.76 8.05 8.42
CA VAL A 289 -7.14 7.41 7.24
C VAL A 289 -7.51 5.94 7.04
N ASN A 290 -8.01 5.23 8.05
CA ASN A 290 -8.42 3.82 7.95
C ASN A 290 -9.93 3.62 7.74
N MET A 291 -10.64 4.68 7.34
CA MET A 291 -12.11 4.67 7.30
C MET A 291 -12.64 3.57 6.37
N GLY A 292 -13.65 2.82 6.81
CA GLY A 292 -14.46 1.97 5.93
C GLY A 292 -15.41 2.77 5.02
N ASP A 293 -15.11 4.05 4.80
CA ASP A 293 -15.88 4.94 3.95
C ASP A 293 -15.57 4.60 2.50
N GLN A 294 -16.58 4.07 1.82
CA GLN A 294 -16.49 3.64 0.43
C GLN A 294 -16.34 4.81 -0.54
N ARG A 295 -16.40 6.06 -0.11
CA ARG A 295 -16.05 7.18 -0.99
C ARG A 295 -14.55 7.21 -1.33
N PHE A 296 -13.71 6.58 -0.49
CA PHE A 296 -12.27 6.59 -0.66
C PHE A 296 -11.73 5.20 -1.01
N ILE A 297 -10.62 5.18 -1.76
CA ILE A 297 -9.88 3.94 -2.04
C ILE A 297 -9.31 3.43 -0.72
N CYS A 298 -9.27 2.10 -0.54
CA CYS A 298 -8.67 1.55 0.67
C CYS A 298 -7.19 1.96 0.79
N PRO A 299 -6.66 2.21 2.00
CA PRO A 299 -5.29 2.68 2.20
C PRO A 299 -4.22 1.84 1.50
N SER A 300 -4.36 0.51 1.56
CA SER A 300 -3.44 -0.45 0.94
C SER A 300 -3.45 -0.35 -0.58
N ALA A 301 -4.64 -0.33 -1.20
CA ALA A 301 -4.77 -0.14 -2.64
C ALA A 301 -4.31 1.25 -3.07
N LEU A 302 -4.60 2.30 -2.31
CA LEU A 302 -4.15 3.66 -2.63
C LEU A 302 -2.62 3.76 -2.61
N HIS A 303 -1.96 3.07 -1.68
CA HIS A 303 -0.51 2.99 -1.65
C HIS A 303 0.07 2.28 -2.87
N PHE A 304 -0.56 1.17 -3.24
CA PHE A 304 -0.16 0.31 -4.34
C PHE A 304 -0.39 0.95 -5.73
N LEU A 305 -1.49 1.68 -5.89
CA LEU A 305 -1.86 2.37 -7.14
C LEU A 305 -1.06 3.67 -7.35
N TYR A 306 -0.44 4.20 -6.31
CA TYR A 306 0.23 5.49 -6.35
C TYR A 306 1.24 5.71 -7.49
N PRO A 307 2.21 4.80 -7.77
CA PRO A 307 3.12 4.99 -8.91
C PRO A 307 2.39 5.16 -10.24
N TYR A 308 1.25 4.49 -10.42
CA TYR A 308 0.46 4.59 -11.64
C TYR A 308 -0.30 5.91 -11.72
N LEU A 309 -0.83 6.39 -10.59
CA LEU A 309 -1.48 7.70 -10.51
C LEU A 309 -0.51 8.82 -10.87
N LEU A 310 0.75 8.74 -10.41
CA LEU A 310 1.78 9.73 -10.75
C LEU A 310 2.08 9.79 -12.25
N LEU A 311 2.10 8.65 -12.93
CA LEU A 311 2.38 8.58 -14.36
C LEU A 311 1.19 9.06 -15.17
N ALA A 312 -0.01 8.63 -14.79
CA ALA A 312 -1.25 9.05 -15.44
C ALA A 312 -1.45 10.58 -15.34
N GLU A 313 -0.95 11.24 -14.29
CA GLU A 313 -0.96 12.72 -14.19
C GLU A 313 -0.15 13.39 -15.30
N ARG A 314 0.80 12.68 -15.89
CA ARG A 314 1.73 13.20 -16.92
C ARG A 314 1.39 12.71 -18.31
N ASP A 315 0.16 12.25 -18.50
CA ASP A 315 -0.29 11.60 -19.74
C ASP A 315 0.69 10.48 -20.16
N THR A 316 1.34 9.87 -19.17
CA THR A 316 2.30 8.78 -19.35
C THR A 316 1.66 7.52 -18.81
N TYR A 317 1.60 6.48 -19.60
CA TYR A 317 1.03 5.20 -19.19
C TYR A 317 2.14 4.17 -19.06
N ILE A 318 1.95 3.22 -18.16
CA ILE A 318 2.85 2.08 -18.12
C ILE A 318 2.44 1.08 -19.20
N GLU A 319 3.18 1.05 -20.30
CA GLU A 319 3.14 -0.05 -21.24
C GLU A 319 3.89 -1.25 -20.67
N TRP A 320 3.13 -2.26 -20.26
CA TRP A 320 3.67 -3.56 -19.86
C TRP A 320 3.59 -4.49 -21.07
N SER A 321 4.67 -4.55 -21.85
CA SER A 321 4.95 -5.53 -22.91
C SER A 321 3.74 -6.22 -23.58
N GLY A 322 3.33 -5.74 -24.76
CA GLY A 322 2.75 -6.55 -25.83
C GLY A 322 1.23 -6.74 -25.86
N ASP A 323 0.51 -6.65 -24.74
CA ASP A 323 -0.95 -6.75 -24.75
C ASP A 323 -1.61 -5.37 -24.78
N SER A 324 -2.22 -5.06 -25.92
CA SER A 324 -2.93 -3.82 -26.23
C SER A 324 -4.35 -3.75 -25.63
N THR A 325 -4.63 -4.51 -24.57
CA THR A 325 -5.93 -4.46 -23.91
C THR A 325 -6.17 -3.09 -23.27
N PRO A 326 -7.22 -2.36 -23.68
CA PRO A 326 -7.64 -1.14 -23.00
C PRO A 326 -8.13 -1.53 -21.60
N GLY A 327 -7.46 -1.03 -20.56
CA GLY A 327 -7.79 -1.34 -19.17
C GLY A 327 -6.60 -1.98 -18.45
N HIS A 328 -5.70 -1.15 -17.96
CA HIS A 328 -4.61 -1.58 -17.08
C HIS A 328 -5.18 -2.04 -15.73
N THR A 329 -5.53 -3.33 -15.62
CA THR A 329 -6.00 -3.89 -14.36
C THR A 329 -4.83 -4.13 -13.40
N ILE A 330 -4.90 -3.56 -12.21
CA ILE A 330 -3.89 -3.63 -11.17
C ILE A 330 -4.50 -4.42 -9.99
N PRO A 331 -3.92 -5.55 -9.60
CA PRO A 331 -4.47 -6.35 -8.52
C PRO A 331 -4.27 -5.70 -7.15
N CYS A 332 -5.16 -5.98 -6.21
CA CYS A 332 -4.97 -5.64 -4.80
C CYS A 332 -3.66 -6.24 -4.25
N PRO A 333 -2.87 -5.48 -3.46
CA PRO A 333 -1.62 -5.97 -2.86
C PRO A 333 -1.82 -7.20 -1.98
N ASP A 334 -2.90 -7.24 -1.20
CA ASP A 334 -3.18 -8.25 -0.17
C ASP A 334 -3.71 -9.59 -0.73
N CYS A 335 -3.57 -9.84 -2.04
CA CYS A 335 -4.10 -11.01 -2.76
C CYS A 335 -5.64 -11.21 -2.63
N VAL A 336 -6.38 -10.19 -2.17
CA VAL A 336 -7.83 -10.26 -1.95
C VAL A 336 -8.63 -10.23 -3.27
N GLY A 337 -7.96 -10.13 -4.42
CA GLY A 337 -8.61 -10.35 -5.71
C GLY A 337 -9.48 -9.20 -6.23
N THR A 338 -9.42 -8.00 -5.64
CA THR A 338 -9.93 -6.79 -6.31
C THR A 338 -8.99 -6.40 -7.44
N LEU A 339 -9.54 -6.10 -8.62
CA LEU A 339 -8.82 -5.56 -9.76
C LEU A 339 -9.24 -4.10 -9.98
N TYR A 340 -8.26 -3.20 -9.97
CA TYR A 340 -8.46 -1.77 -10.18
C TYR A 340 -8.03 -1.38 -11.59
N ALA A 341 -8.77 -0.52 -12.28
CA ALA A 341 -8.29 0.13 -13.49
C ALA A 341 -8.09 1.63 -13.25
N ILE A 342 -7.13 2.21 -13.95
CA ILE A 342 -6.91 3.66 -14.00
C ILE A 342 -7.40 4.14 -15.36
N CYS A 343 -8.37 5.04 -15.33
CA CYS A 343 -9.01 5.55 -16.53
C CYS A 343 -8.79 7.07 -16.65
N PRO A 344 -8.54 7.58 -17.87
CA PRO A 344 -8.61 9.03 -18.13
C PRO A 344 -10.00 9.56 -17.82
N ARG A 345 -10.11 10.76 -17.21
CA ARG A 345 -11.42 11.36 -16.86
C ARG A 345 -12.32 11.58 -18.08
N SER A 346 -11.78 11.70 -19.29
CA SER A 346 -12.57 11.83 -20.52
C SER A 346 -13.50 10.64 -20.78
N GLU A 347 -13.25 9.48 -20.16
CA GLU A 347 -14.08 8.28 -20.23
C GLU A 347 -15.08 8.16 -19.05
N TYR A 348 -15.05 9.13 -18.12
CA TYR A 348 -16.08 9.26 -17.09
C TYR A 348 -17.24 10.08 -17.62
N PRO A 349 -18.49 9.60 -17.54
CA PRO A 349 -19.64 10.46 -17.81
C PRO A 349 -19.64 11.60 -16.79
N THR A 350 -19.30 12.80 -17.26
CA THR A 350 -19.47 14.03 -16.50
C THR A 350 -20.95 14.29 -16.31
N GLY A 351 -21.46 14.03 -15.10
CA GLY A 351 -22.75 14.54 -14.67
C GLY A 351 -23.79 13.49 -14.32
N SER A 352 -23.86 13.13 -13.05
CA SER A 352 -25.11 13.27 -12.30
C SER A 352 -24.78 13.29 -10.81
N ARG A 353 -25.44 14.22 -10.12
CA ARG A 353 -25.19 14.62 -8.73
C ARG A 353 -25.25 13.43 -7.77
N LEU A 354 -24.15 13.15 -7.08
CA LEU A 354 -24.22 12.48 -5.78
C LEU A 354 -24.57 13.51 -4.70
N CYS A 355 -25.85 13.88 -4.64
CA CYS A 355 -26.45 14.54 -3.48
C CYS A 355 -27.85 13.95 -3.24
N GLY A 356 -27.95 13.10 -2.22
CA GLY A 356 -29.03 13.08 -1.24
C GLY A 356 -30.46 12.72 -1.67
N SER A 357 -30.91 11.53 -1.27
CA SER A 357 -32.16 11.37 -0.50
C SER A 357 -32.19 9.99 0.17
N TRP A 358 -31.85 9.96 1.46
CA TRP A 358 -32.50 9.15 2.50
C TRP A 358 -32.62 10.04 3.73
#